data_AF-A0A1R0ZDQ7-F1
#
_entry.id   AF-A0A1R0ZDQ7-F1
#
_cell.length_a   1.000
_cell.length_b   1.000
_cell.length_c   1.000
_cell.angle_alpha   90.00
_cell.angle_beta   90.00
_cell.angle_gamma   90.00
#
_symmetry.space_group_name_H-M   'P 1'
#
loop_
_entity.id
_entity.type
_entity.pdbx_description
1 polymer ?
#
loop_
_entity_poly.entity_id
_entity_poly.type
_entity_poly.pdbx_seq_one_letter_code
_entity_poly.pdbx_strand_id
1 'polypeptide(L)'
;MSVPVDHHEQDVENSSRKIVAGLFMSLDGVVDSLEASPKKWGSNEMNETIAAGVAQADTVLLGTRTYKMLAQFWQHQSDDLPMARFLNHSDKYLVSSTITEDMLEWQPASMIKGKLFEEIMKLKQQPGKNIQIPGSPRLVRSLLQNGLLDELRLNICPVVIGSGMRLFDEITNQVPLHLVDSKAYSNGVVGLTYRI
;
A
#
# COMPACT_ATOMS: atom_id res chain seq x y z
N MET A 1 -19.50 19.68 46.02
CA MET A 1 -19.64 18.32 45.46
C MET A 1 -19.30 18.42 43.99
N SER A 2 -18.10 17.99 43.62
CA SER A 2 -17.66 17.95 42.22
C SER A 2 -17.33 16.50 41.94
N VAL A 3 -18.07 15.90 41.01
CA VAL A 3 -17.79 14.56 40.51
C VAL A 3 -16.56 14.68 39.59
N PRO A 4 -15.52 13.85 39.75
CA PRO A 4 -14.43 13.82 38.77
C PRO A 4 -14.97 13.18 37.49
N VAL A 5 -14.85 13.89 36.38
CA VAL A 5 -15.08 13.32 35.05
C VAL A 5 -13.88 12.43 34.74
N ASP A 6 -14.17 11.15 34.56
CA ASP A 6 -13.20 10.12 34.21
C ASP A 6 -12.69 10.40 32.79
N HIS A 7 -11.38 10.65 32.65
CA HIS A 7 -10.74 10.97 31.36
C HIS A 7 -10.36 9.72 30.55
N HIS A 8 -10.94 8.55 30.87
CA HIS A 8 -10.52 7.27 30.31
C HIS A 8 -11.27 6.80 29.05
N GLU A 9 -12.17 7.60 28.47
CA GLU A 9 -13.01 7.15 27.34
C GLU A 9 -12.64 7.70 25.95
N GLN A 10 -11.48 8.34 25.76
CA GLN A 10 -11.05 8.82 24.44
C GLN A 10 -9.82 8.13 23.81
N ASP A 11 -9.20 7.14 24.47
CA ASP A 11 -7.97 6.51 23.99
C ASP A 11 -8.12 5.11 23.34
N VAL A 12 -9.35 4.64 23.09
CA VAL A 12 -9.59 3.28 22.54
C VAL A 12 -9.67 3.25 21.00
N GLU A 13 -9.62 4.39 20.30
CA GLU A 13 -9.83 4.46 18.85
C GLU A 13 -8.56 4.19 18.00
N ASN A 14 -7.41 3.80 18.58
CA ASN A 14 -6.13 3.80 17.86
C ASN A 14 -5.26 2.53 17.99
N SER A 15 -5.85 1.35 18.22
CA SER A 15 -5.08 0.10 18.48
C SER A 15 -4.93 -0.87 17.29
N SER A 16 -5.35 -0.50 16.07
CA SER A 16 -5.28 -1.38 14.90
C SER A 16 -4.25 -0.86 13.90
N ARG A 17 -3.36 -1.74 13.41
CA ARG A 17 -2.44 -1.42 12.31
C ARG A 17 -3.23 -0.97 11.08
N LYS A 18 -2.80 0.08 10.38
CA LYS A 18 -3.45 0.53 9.13
C LYS A 18 -2.87 -0.18 7.92
N ILE A 19 -3.71 -0.45 6.93
CA ILE A 19 -3.31 -0.90 5.59
C ILE A 19 -3.29 0.31 4.67
N VAL A 20 -2.09 0.61 4.15
CA VAL A 20 -1.81 1.79 3.34
C VAL A 20 -1.36 1.32 1.96
N ALA A 21 -2.05 1.75 0.91
CA ALA A 21 -1.67 1.47 -0.48
C ALA A 21 -1.04 2.70 -1.13
N GLY A 22 0.08 2.51 -1.82
CA GLY A 22 0.74 3.56 -2.60
C GLY A 22 0.86 3.15 -4.06
N LEU A 23 0.24 3.91 -4.97
CA LEU A 23 0.25 3.62 -6.40
C LEU A 23 0.63 4.85 -7.23
N PHE A 24 1.25 4.60 -8.39
CA PHE A 24 1.27 5.55 -9.49
C PHE A 24 0.12 5.21 -10.44
N MET A 25 -0.53 6.23 -10.99
CA MET A 25 -1.72 6.08 -11.82
C MET A 25 -1.71 7.13 -12.94
N SER A 26 -2.14 6.77 -14.14
CA SER A 26 -2.40 7.74 -15.20
C SER A 26 -3.65 8.58 -14.89
N LEU A 27 -3.84 9.67 -15.63
CA LEU A 27 -5.02 10.52 -15.47
C LEU A 27 -6.33 9.76 -15.75
N ASP A 28 -6.31 8.81 -16.69
CA ASP A 28 -7.44 7.94 -17.03
C ASP A 28 -7.49 6.63 -16.21
N GLY A 29 -6.76 6.56 -15.10
CA GLY A 29 -6.89 5.53 -14.08
C GLY A 29 -6.06 4.27 -14.26
N VAL A 30 -5.17 4.21 -15.27
CA VAL A 30 -4.33 3.03 -15.57
C VAL A 30 -3.15 2.94 -14.60
N VAL A 31 -2.93 1.75 -14.04
CA VAL A 31 -1.98 1.49 -12.93
C VAL A 31 -0.93 0.41 -13.22
N ASP A 32 -0.93 -0.16 -14.42
CA ASP A 32 -0.02 -1.25 -14.80
C ASP A 32 0.86 -0.92 -16.02
N SER A 33 0.99 0.36 -16.35
CA SER A 33 1.84 0.84 -17.44
C SER A 33 3.12 1.51 -16.94
N LEU A 34 4.22 1.28 -17.66
CA LEU A 34 5.50 1.95 -17.39
C LEU A 34 5.42 3.47 -17.61
N GLU A 35 4.46 3.93 -18.41
CA GLU A 35 4.20 5.34 -18.67
C GLU A 35 3.59 6.08 -17.47
N ALA A 36 3.08 5.35 -16.47
CA ALA A 36 2.63 5.86 -15.18
C ALA A 36 3.37 5.13 -14.03
N SER A 37 4.70 5.20 -14.04
CA SER A 37 5.54 4.49 -13.06
C SER A 37 6.50 5.42 -12.31
N PRO A 38 7.00 5.00 -11.13
CA PRO A 38 8.06 5.72 -10.42
C PRO A 38 9.32 5.92 -11.26
N LYS A 39 9.63 4.98 -12.18
CA LYS A 39 10.80 5.09 -13.06
C LYS A 39 10.72 6.30 -13.99
N LYS A 40 9.52 6.64 -14.47
CA LYS A 40 9.30 7.76 -15.39
C LYS A 40 9.01 9.07 -14.65
N TRP A 41 8.22 9.01 -13.58
CA TRP A 41 7.66 10.19 -12.92
C TRP A 41 8.15 10.42 -11.49
N GLY A 42 9.00 9.54 -10.96
CA GLY A 42 9.59 9.74 -9.64
C GLY A 42 10.47 11.00 -9.59
N SER A 43 10.46 11.67 -8.45
CA SER A 43 11.32 12.82 -8.15
C SER A 43 11.87 12.67 -6.73
N ASN A 44 12.90 13.45 -6.38
CA ASN A 44 13.46 13.42 -5.03
C ASN A 44 12.40 13.75 -3.96
N GLU A 45 11.59 14.76 -4.22
CA GLU A 45 10.51 15.20 -3.34
C GLU A 45 9.43 14.10 -3.14
N MET A 46 9.11 13.36 -4.20
CA MET A 46 8.22 12.21 -4.10
C MET A 46 8.86 11.07 -3.32
N ASN A 47 10.15 10.80 -3.54
CA ASN A 47 10.88 9.76 -2.83
C ASN A 47 10.95 10.05 -1.33
N GLU A 48 11.11 11.31 -0.93
CA GLU A 48 11.05 11.73 0.48
C GLU A 48 9.66 11.46 1.09
N THR A 49 8.60 11.80 0.35
CA THR A 49 7.21 11.55 0.79
C THR A 49 6.92 10.06 0.93
N ILE A 50 7.40 9.25 -0.02
CA ILE A 50 7.29 7.78 0.02
C ILE A 50 8.11 7.23 1.20
N ALA A 51 9.33 7.70 1.41
CA ALA A 51 10.20 7.26 2.51
C ALA A 51 9.60 7.56 3.88
N ALA A 52 8.98 8.73 4.07
CA ALA A 52 8.27 9.08 5.29
C ALA A 52 7.09 8.13 5.58
N GLY A 53 6.40 7.66 4.54
CA GLY A 53 5.37 6.62 4.65
C GLY A 53 5.92 5.25 5.01
N VAL A 54 7.03 4.87 4.38
CA VAL A 54 7.74 3.61 4.63
C VAL A 54 8.25 3.52 6.07
N ALA A 55 8.75 4.62 6.66
CA ALA A 55 9.22 4.65 8.04
C ALA A 55 8.12 4.31 9.08
N GLN A 56 6.85 4.49 8.71
CA GLN A 56 5.66 4.20 9.52
C GLN A 56 5.16 2.77 9.35
N ALA A 57 5.93 1.90 8.69
CA ALA A 57 5.56 0.53 8.41
C ALA A 57 6.69 -0.45 8.75
N ASP A 58 6.31 -1.69 8.98
CA ASP A 58 7.20 -2.85 9.23
C ASP A 58 6.73 -4.11 8.51
N THR A 59 5.62 -4.03 7.77
CA THR A 59 5.05 -5.16 7.03
C THR A 59 4.64 -4.73 5.64
N VAL A 60 4.81 -5.64 4.69
CA VAL A 60 4.46 -5.46 3.28
C VAL A 60 3.45 -6.53 2.87
N LEU A 61 2.33 -6.12 2.29
CA LEU A 61 1.34 -7.02 1.73
C LEU A 61 1.40 -6.98 0.20
N LEU A 62 1.52 -8.16 -0.43
CA LEU A 62 1.84 -8.28 -1.85
C LEU A 62 0.93 -9.27 -2.58
N GLY A 63 0.58 -8.94 -3.82
CA GLY A 63 0.08 -9.91 -4.79
C GLY A 63 1.22 -10.57 -5.56
N THR A 64 0.94 -11.71 -6.18
CA THR A 64 1.92 -12.55 -6.90
C THR A 64 2.82 -11.78 -7.88
N ARG A 65 2.22 -10.97 -8.76
CA ARG A 65 2.97 -10.27 -9.82
C ARG A 65 3.94 -9.25 -9.24
N THR A 66 3.49 -8.47 -8.26
CA THR A 66 4.32 -7.45 -7.61
C THR A 66 5.41 -8.09 -6.77
N TYR A 67 5.13 -9.18 -6.06
CA TYR A 67 6.18 -9.92 -5.34
C TYR A 67 7.32 -10.35 -6.27
N LYS A 68 7.00 -11.04 -7.38
CA LYS A 68 8.02 -11.50 -8.33
C LYS A 68 8.87 -10.34 -8.89
N MET A 69 8.21 -9.24 -9.27
CA MET A 69 8.89 -8.04 -9.79
C MET A 69 9.80 -7.40 -8.74
N LEU A 70 9.32 -7.24 -7.50
CA LEU A 70 10.10 -6.61 -6.44
C LEU A 70 11.24 -7.50 -5.97
N ALA A 71 11.01 -8.81 -5.81
CA ALA A 71 12.05 -9.77 -5.46
C ALA A 71 13.21 -9.72 -6.47
N GLN A 72 12.92 -9.75 -7.77
CA GLN A 72 13.94 -9.65 -8.83
C GLN A 72 14.82 -8.40 -8.70
N PHE A 73 14.24 -7.26 -8.31
CA PHE A 73 14.96 -6.00 -8.28
C PHE A 73 15.62 -5.68 -6.94
N TRP A 74 14.94 -5.98 -5.81
CA TRP A 74 15.31 -5.48 -4.48
C TRP A 74 16.04 -6.49 -3.60
N GLN A 75 15.84 -7.80 -3.81
CA GLN A 75 16.30 -8.81 -2.85
C GLN A 75 17.82 -8.84 -2.63
N HIS A 76 18.60 -8.40 -3.63
CA HIS A 76 20.07 -8.36 -3.59
C HIS A 76 20.63 -6.94 -3.51
N GLN A 77 19.79 -5.92 -3.35
CA GLN A 77 20.24 -4.53 -3.24
C GLN A 77 20.85 -4.27 -1.85
N SER A 78 21.83 -3.37 -1.80
CA SER A 78 22.46 -2.96 -0.54
C SER A 78 21.46 -2.27 0.39
N ASP A 79 21.55 -2.58 1.69
CA ASP A 79 20.81 -1.91 2.76
C ASP A 79 21.21 -0.44 2.95
N ASP A 80 22.22 0.06 2.24
CA ASP A 80 22.51 1.50 2.15
C ASP A 80 21.38 2.27 1.45
N LEU A 81 20.61 1.60 0.60
CA LEU A 81 19.40 2.14 0.01
C LEU A 81 18.24 1.99 1.02
N PRO A 82 17.63 3.08 1.54
CA PRO A 82 16.60 2.99 2.57
C PRO A 82 15.41 2.12 2.19
N MET A 83 15.01 2.15 0.91
CA MET A 83 13.94 1.31 0.39
C MET A 83 14.33 -0.17 0.36
N ALA A 84 15.57 -0.50 -0.04
CA ALA A 84 16.05 -1.87 -0.03
C ALA A 84 16.06 -2.42 1.40
N ARG A 85 16.60 -1.65 2.35
CA ARG A 85 16.59 -1.99 3.78
C ARG A 85 15.17 -2.25 4.28
N PHE A 86 14.23 -1.35 4.01
CA PHE A 86 12.85 -1.55 4.40
C PHE A 86 12.27 -2.83 3.82
N LEU A 87 12.35 -3.01 2.49
CA LEU A 87 11.73 -4.14 1.82
C LEU A 87 12.38 -5.46 2.23
N ASN A 88 13.71 -5.52 2.36
CA ASN A 88 14.43 -6.74 2.70
C ASN A 88 14.16 -7.18 4.15
N HIS A 89 13.98 -6.24 5.09
CA HIS A 89 13.79 -6.55 6.51
C HIS A 89 12.34 -6.56 6.99
N SER A 90 11.38 -6.10 6.18
CA SER A 90 9.96 -6.16 6.53
C SER A 90 9.39 -7.57 6.38
N ASP A 91 8.44 -7.93 7.25
CA ASP A 91 7.60 -9.11 7.09
C ASP A 91 6.77 -8.97 5.81
N LYS A 92 6.83 -9.96 4.92
CA LYS A 92 6.09 -9.94 3.65
C LYS A 92 4.95 -10.95 3.72
N TYR A 93 3.72 -10.48 3.55
CA TYR A 93 2.56 -11.35 3.41
C TYR A 93 2.09 -11.38 1.95
N LEU A 94 1.92 -12.59 1.41
CA LEU A 94 1.52 -12.77 0.02
C LEU A 94 0.09 -13.28 -0.09
N VAL A 95 -0.72 -12.57 -0.87
CA VAL A 95 -2.06 -13.00 -1.28
C VAL A 95 -1.96 -13.52 -2.72
N SER A 96 -2.08 -14.83 -2.88
CA SER A 96 -1.91 -15.50 -4.18
C SER A 96 -2.66 -16.82 -4.23
N SER A 97 -3.20 -17.15 -5.40
CA SER A 97 -3.78 -18.46 -5.72
C SER A 97 -2.87 -19.36 -6.55
N THR A 98 -1.67 -18.87 -6.92
CA THR A 98 -0.79 -19.53 -7.92
C THR A 98 0.63 -19.81 -7.44
N ILE A 99 0.98 -19.40 -6.21
CA ILE A 99 2.28 -19.68 -5.61
C ILE A 99 2.07 -20.30 -4.24
N THR A 100 3.00 -21.15 -3.85
CA THR A 100 3.03 -21.82 -2.55
C THR A 100 4.20 -21.31 -1.72
N GLU A 101 4.21 -21.64 -0.43
CA GLU A 101 5.21 -21.16 0.55
C GLU A 101 6.65 -21.49 0.14
N ASP A 102 6.86 -22.67 -0.46
CA ASP A 102 8.15 -23.16 -0.94
C ASP A 102 8.69 -22.37 -2.15
N MET A 103 7.85 -21.57 -2.80
CA MET A 103 8.24 -20.70 -3.91
C MET A 103 8.65 -19.28 -3.46
N LEU A 104 8.70 -19.01 -2.15
CA LEU A 104 9.07 -17.71 -1.60
C LEU A 104 10.58 -17.58 -1.42
N GLU A 105 11.25 -17.04 -2.42
CA GLU A 105 12.71 -16.84 -2.43
C GLU A 105 13.15 -15.61 -1.63
N TRP A 106 12.29 -14.59 -1.55
CA TRP A 106 12.59 -13.31 -0.88
C TRP A 106 12.04 -13.30 0.55
N GLN A 107 12.91 -13.60 1.52
CA GLN A 107 12.59 -13.73 2.95
C GLN A 107 12.79 -12.41 3.72
N PRO A 108 12.18 -12.24 4.92
CA PRO A 108 11.12 -13.08 5.50
C PRO A 108 9.80 -12.89 4.72
N ALA A 109 9.15 -14.00 4.37
CA ALA A 109 7.86 -13.98 3.68
C ALA A 109 6.94 -15.12 4.14
N SER A 110 5.64 -14.86 4.09
CA SER A 110 4.59 -15.82 4.45
C SER A 110 3.37 -15.69 3.55
N MET A 111 2.71 -16.80 3.26
CA MET A 111 1.43 -16.78 2.55
C MET A 111 0.25 -16.43 3.47
N ILE A 112 -0.66 -15.58 3.00
CA ILE A 112 -2.00 -15.45 3.59
C ILE A 112 -2.82 -16.68 3.19
N LYS A 113 -3.25 -17.48 4.17
CA LYS A 113 -3.94 -18.75 3.96
C LYS A 113 -5.38 -18.68 4.47
N GLY A 114 -6.34 -18.98 3.60
CA GLY A 114 -7.76 -18.99 3.96
C GLY A 114 -8.52 -17.79 3.38
N LYS A 115 -9.56 -17.35 4.09
CA LYS A 115 -10.41 -16.26 3.64
C LYS A 115 -9.72 -14.92 3.85
N LEU A 116 -9.55 -14.18 2.76
CA LEU A 116 -8.80 -12.91 2.76
C LEU A 116 -9.25 -11.95 3.87
N PHE A 117 -10.56 -11.72 4.03
CA PHE A 117 -11.08 -10.81 5.04
C PHE A 117 -10.66 -11.19 6.47
N GLU A 118 -10.83 -12.46 6.84
CA GLU A 118 -10.52 -12.95 8.19
C GLU A 118 -9.02 -12.83 8.48
N GLU A 119 -8.17 -13.22 7.54
CA GLU A 119 -6.72 -13.18 7.72
C GLU A 119 -6.16 -11.76 7.75
N ILE A 120 -6.71 -10.85 6.94
CA ILE A 120 -6.32 -9.43 6.95
C ILE A 120 -6.73 -8.78 8.28
N MET A 121 -7.92 -9.09 8.79
CA MET A 121 -8.36 -8.59 10.10
C MET A 121 -7.46 -9.10 11.24
N LYS A 122 -7.08 -10.37 11.22
CA LYS A 122 -6.09 -10.92 12.18
C LYS A 122 -4.76 -10.20 12.07
N LEU A 123 -4.26 -9.95 10.85
CA LEU A 123 -3.00 -9.26 10.62
C LEU A 123 -3.03 -7.82 11.17
N LYS A 124 -4.14 -7.10 11.03
CA LYS A 124 -4.33 -5.75 11.60
C LYS A 124 -4.32 -5.72 13.13
N GLN A 125 -4.69 -6.82 13.79
CA GLN A 125 -4.74 -6.96 15.25
C GLN A 125 -3.40 -7.38 15.87
N GLN A 126 -2.44 -7.81 15.07
CA GLN A 126 -1.11 -8.14 15.57
C GLN A 126 -0.37 -6.87 16.02
N PRO A 127 0.58 -6.96 16.96
CA PRO A 127 1.46 -5.83 17.28
C PRO A 127 2.32 -5.46 16.07
N GLY A 128 2.63 -4.17 15.91
CA GLY A 128 3.48 -3.67 14.83
C GLY A 128 3.05 -2.29 14.35
N LYS A 129 3.71 -1.83 13.29
CA LYS A 129 3.41 -0.58 12.58
C LYS A 129 2.43 -0.81 11.43
N ASN A 130 2.27 0.14 10.53
CA ASN A 130 1.36 -0.01 9.40
C ASN A 130 1.82 -1.10 8.41
N ILE A 131 0.86 -1.61 7.64
CA ILE A 131 1.04 -2.58 6.58
C ILE A 131 1.01 -1.83 5.24
N GLN A 132 2.11 -1.90 4.49
CA GLN A 132 2.25 -1.21 3.21
C GLN A 132 1.92 -2.12 2.03
N ILE A 133 1.25 -1.55 1.04
CA ILE A 133 1.02 -2.17 -0.27
C ILE A 133 1.71 -1.29 -1.32
N PRO A 134 2.98 -1.57 -1.68
CA PRO A 134 3.76 -0.74 -2.60
C PRO A 134 3.37 -0.94 -4.08
N GLY A 135 2.23 -1.57 -4.34
CA GLY A 135 1.83 -2.02 -5.67
C GLY A 135 0.62 -2.93 -5.59
N SER A 136 0.62 -4.00 -6.37
CA SER A 136 -0.46 -4.99 -6.39
C SER A 136 -1.85 -4.38 -6.66
N PRO A 137 -2.10 -3.71 -7.80
CA PRO A 137 -3.34 -2.97 -7.98
C PRO A 137 -4.62 -3.83 -7.86
N ARG A 138 -4.52 -5.14 -8.17
CA ARG A 138 -5.64 -6.09 -7.99
C ARG A 138 -5.95 -6.32 -6.52
N LEU A 139 -4.90 -6.42 -5.69
CA LEU A 139 -5.04 -6.55 -4.25
C LEU A 139 -5.59 -5.26 -3.65
N VAL A 140 -5.06 -4.09 -4.05
CA VAL A 140 -5.58 -2.78 -3.61
C VAL A 140 -7.07 -2.67 -3.91
N ARG A 141 -7.47 -2.98 -5.15
CA ARG A 141 -8.89 -2.98 -5.56
C ARG A 141 -9.73 -3.93 -4.72
N SER A 142 -9.25 -5.15 -4.48
CA SER A 142 -9.95 -6.14 -3.65
C SER A 142 -10.14 -5.64 -2.22
N LEU A 143 -9.11 -5.08 -1.59
CA LEU A 143 -9.20 -4.56 -0.23
C LEU A 143 -10.10 -3.32 -0.15
N LEU A 144 -10.04 -2.44 -1.14
CA LEU A 144 -10.92 -1.28 -1.26
C LEU A 144 -12.40 -1.71 -1.33
N GLN A 145 -12.72 -2.68 -2.19
CA GLN A 145 -14.09 -3.18 -2.35
C GLN A 145 -14.65 -3.89 -1.11
N ASN A 146 -13.77 -4.46 -0.28
CA ASN A 146 -14.14 -5.19 0.93
C ASN A 146 -14.00 -4.32 2.21
N GLY A 147 -13.72 -3.02 2.10
CA GLY A 147 -13.60 -2.12 3.25
C GLY A 147 -12.41 -2.45 4.16
N LEU A 148 -11.35 -3.06 3.62
CA LEU A 148 -10.16 -3.49 4.37
C LEU A 148 -8.98 -2.53 4.23
N LEU A 149 -8.99 -1.67 3.22
CA LEU A 149 -7.97 -0.66 3.00
C LEU A 149 -8.30 0.59 3.84
N ASP A 150 -7.32 1.12 4.57
CA ASP A 150 -7.54 2.30 5.43
C ASP A 150 -7.11 3.60 4.73
N GLU A 151 -6.04 3.54 3.92
CA GLU A 151 -5.49 4.72 3.25
C GLU A 151 -5.03 4.39 1.83
N LEU A 152 -5.38 5.26 0.89
CA LEU A 152 -5.02 5.17 -0.52
C LEU A 152 -4.22 6.42 -0.93
N ARG A 153 -2.93 6.22 -1.21
CA ARG A 153 -2.01 7.23 -1.73
C ARG A 153 -1.84 7.07 -3.24
N LEU A 154 -2.27 8.07 -3.99
CA LEU A 154 -2.21 8.09 -5.46
C LEU A 154 -1.25 9.17 -5.93
N ASN A 155 -0.27 8.79 -6.73
CA ASN A 155 0.54 9.71 -7.51
C ASN A 155 -0.03 9.73 -8.94
N ILE A 156 -0.86 10.72 -9.23
CA ILE A 156 -1.53 10.88 -10.53
C ILE A 156 -0.57 11.54 -11.51
N CYS A 157 -0.13 10.77 -12.50
CA CYS A 157 0.76 11.22 -13.56
C CYS A 157 -0.02 11.99 -14.64
N PRO A 158 0.54 13.08 -15.19
CA PRO A 158 -0.12 13.91 -16.20
C PRO A 158 -0.04 13.26 -17.60
N VAL A 159 -0.60 12.06 -17.74
CA VAL A 159 -0.63 11.27 -18.98
C VAL A 159 -1.94 10.49 -19.07
N VAL A 160 -2.49 10.38 -20.27
CA VAL A 160 -3.62 9.49 -20.61
C VAL A 160 -3.06 8.29 -21.38
N ILE A 161 -3.34 7.08 -20.93
CA ILE A 161 -2.76 5.85 -21.50
C ILE A 161 -3.76 5.13 -22.42
N GLY A 162 -5.05 5.21 -22.12
CA GLY A 162 -6.15 4.70 -22.93
C GLY A 162 -6.46 3.22 -22.72
N SER A 163 -5.45 2.37 -22.53
CA SER A 163 -5.61 0.93 -22.31
C SER A 163 -4.72 0.40 -21.18
N GLY A 164 -5.13 -0.75 -20.62
CA GLY A 164 -4.46 -1.36 -19.47
C GLY A 164 -5.41 -1.57 -18.32
N MET A 165 -4.87 -2.03 -17.20
CA MET A 165 -5.62 -2.24 -15.98
C MET A 165 -5.92 -0.89 -15.33
N ARG A 166 -7.20 -0.54 -15.17
CA ARG A 166 -7.60 0.60 -14.36
C ARG A 166 -7.81 0.20 -12.91
N LEU A 167 -7.53 1.11 -11.98
CA LEU A 167 -7.67 0.83 -10.56
C LEU A 167 -9.11 0.47 -10.16
N PHE A 168 -10.11 1.15 -10.73
CA PHE A 168 -11.49 1.13 -10.23
C PHE A 168 -12.49 0.31 -11.06
N ASP A 169 -12.10 -0.32 -12.18
CA ASP A 169 -13.04 -0.94 -13.14
C ASP A 169 -13.97 -2.05 -12.56
N GLU A 170 -13.59 -2.73 -11.46
CA GLU A 170 -14.39 -3.83 -10.87
C GLU A 170 -15.06 -3.45 -9.54
N ILE A 171 -14.97 -2.18 -9.13
CA ILE A 171 -15.64 -1.70 -7.92
C ILE A 171 -17.14 -1.59 -8.18
N THR A 172 -17.94 -2.43 -7.51
CA THR A 172 -19.39 -2.50 -7.70
C THR A 172 -20.19 -1.66 -6.70
N ASN A 173 -19.58 -1.27 -5.58
CA ASN A 173 -20.21 -0.51 -4.50
C ASN A 173 -19.58 0.88 -4.41
N GLN A 174 -20.36 1.86 -3.94
CA GLN A 174 -19.79 3.17 -3.63
C GLN A 174 -18.80 3.04 -2.46
N VAL A 175 -17.60 3.59 -2.64
CA VAL A 175 -16.59 3.70 -1.59
C VAL A 175 -16.35 5.18 -1.32
N PRO A 176 -16.86 5.74 -0.20
CA PRO A 176 -16.58 7.12 0.15
C PRO A 176 -15.09 7.29 0.44
N LEU A 177 -14.51 8.40 0.01
CA LEU A 177 -13.11 8.74 0.23
C LEU A 177 -13.02 10.14 0.80
N HIS A 178 -12.20 10.29 1.84
CA HIS A 178 -11.92 11.57 2.48
C HIS A 178 -10.50 12.00 2.14
N LEU A 179 -10.35 13.09 1.39
CA LEU A 179 -9.05 13.68 1.12
C LEU A 179 -8.43 14.15 2.45
N VAL A 180 -7.25 13.64 2.78
CA VAL A 180 -6.52 14.02 4.01
C VAL A 180 -5.22 14.76 3.70
N ASP A 181 -4.66 14.60 2.51
CA ASP A 181 -3.49 15.35 2.05
C ASP A 181 -3.46 15.45 0.52
N SER A 182 -2.88 16.53 0.00
CA SER A 182 -2.71 16.75 -1.43
C SER A 182 -1.46 17.58 -1.73
N LYS A 183 -0.73 17.20 -2.78
CA LYS A 183 0.51 17.86 -3.19
C LYS A 183 0.66 17.88 -4.71
N ALA A 184 0.92 19.05 -5.28
CA ALA A 184 1.34 19.17 -6.67
C ALA A 184 2.87 19.20 -6.75
N TYR A 185 3.46 18.31 -7.55
CA TYR A 185 4.89 18.25 -7.79
C TYR A 185 5.27 19.06 -9.03
N SER A 186 6.52 19.53 -9.09
CA SER A 186 7.03 20.37 -10.19
C SER A 186 7.02 19.68 -11.56
N ASN A 187 7.00 18.34 -11.60
CA ASN A 187 6.91 17.54 -12.82
C ASN A 187 5.45 17.27 -13.26
N GLY A 188 4.47 17.92 -12.63
CA GLY A 188 3.05 17.82 -12.99
C GLY A 188 2.33 16.62 -12.37
N VAL A 189 3.01 15.77 -11.58
CA VAL A 189 2.35 14.74 -10.79
C VAL A 189 1.53 15.39 -9.67
N VAL A 190 0.35 14.85 -9.38
CA VAL A 190 -0.44 15.21 -8.20
C VAL A 190 -0.49 14.04 -7.24
N GLY A 191 0.10 14.20 -6.07
CA GLY A 191 -0.01 13.28 -4.95
C GLY A 191 -1.29 13.55 -4.16
N LEU A 192 -2.10 12.51 -3.94
CA LEU A 192 -3.33 12.58 -3.16
C LEU A 192 -3.32 11.45 -2.13
N THR A 193 -3.66 11.78 -0.89
CA THR A 193 -3.88 10.79 0.16
C THR A 193 -5.34 10.82 0.57
N TYR A 194 -6.00 9.68 0.45
CA TYR A 194 -7.37 9.48 0.86
C TYR A 194 -7.42 8.50 2.03
N ARG A 195 -8.21 8.85 3.05
CA ARG A 195 -8.72 7.90 4.03
C ARG A 195 -10.03 7.33 3.53
N ILE A 196 -10.22 6.02 3.71
CA ILE A 196 -11.46 5.30 3.38
C ILE A 196 -12.36 5.26 4.61
#